data_AF-A0A8E3AS11-F1
#
_entry.id   AF-A0A8E3AS11-F1
#
_cell.length_a   1.000
_cell.length_b   1.000
_cell.length_c   1.000
_cell.angle_alpha   90.00
_cell.angle_beta   90.00
_cell.angle_gamma   90.00
#
_symmetry.space_group_name_H-M   'P 1'
#
loop_
_entity.id
_entity.type
_entity.pdbx_description
1 polymer ?
#
loop_
_entity_poly.entity_id
_entity_poly.type
_entity_poly.pdbx_seq_one_letter_code
_entity_poly.pdbx_strand_id
1 'polypeptide(L)'
;MHVVIPSMYRNISDLVVIDHVQHFSRLSLERLFADAGYSDIRIDAETHRAAFIVKAVHDPAALPARPAPSAADLAETMDKARAIARQWQDIATRIEAFEAGHPDTRCVIYGSGVYGMFIASTLKDRGRVLAFLDANPFRQGRELMGIPILAPNRVPEAAGAVYVGLNPQDARGIIAGVAALHDRPRSFFYL
;
A
#
# COMPACT_ATOMS: atom_id res chain seq x y z
N MET A 1 -2.47 -27.07 -2.33
CA MET A 1 -1.77 -25.78 -2.17
C MET A 1 -2.67 -24.80 -1.45
N HIS A 2 -2.12 -24.06 -0.48
CA HIS A 2 -2.77 -22.89 0.12
C HIS A 2 -1.72 -21.78 0.19
N VAL A 3 -1.98 -20.67 -0.49
CA VAL A 3 -1.07 -19.51 -0.50
C VAL A 3 -1.82 -18.21 -0.34
N VAL A 4 -1.12 -17.24 0.23
CA VAL A 4 -1.57 -15.85 0.35
C VAL A 4 -0.67 -15.01 -0.55
N ILE A 5 -1.25 -14.35 -1.55
CA ILE A 5 -0.51 -13.63 -2.58
C ILE A 5 -0.97 -12.16 -2.56
N PRO A 6 -0.06 -11.17 -2.54
CA PRO A 6 -0.43 -9.77 -2.60
C PRO A 6 -1.45 -9.45 -3.70
N SER A 7 -2.34 -8.50 -3.41
CA SER A 7 -3.34 -8.02 -4.35
C SER A 7 -3.17 -6.53 -4.56
N MET A 8 -2.63 -6.13 -5.72
CA MET A 8 -2.51 -4.73 -6.13
C MET A 8 -3.84 -3.95 -6.08
N TYR A 9 -4.99 -4.63 -6.15
CA TYR A 9 -6.31 -3.99 -6.07
C TYR A 9 -6.75 -3.64 -4.64
N ARG A 10 -6.23 -4.36 -3.64
CA ARG A 10 -6.51 -4.12 -2.21
C ARG A 10 -5.39 -3.34 -1.55
N ASN A 11 -4.15 -3.53 -2.00
CA ASN A 11 -2.97 -2.85 -1.50
C ASN A 11 -2.12 -2.35 -2.68
N ILE A 12 -2.33 -1.11 -3.08
CA ILE A 12 -1.70 -0.56 -4.28
C ILE A 12 -0.18 -0.44 -4.15
N SER A 13 0.38 -0.46 -2.94
CA SER A 13 1.84 -0.49 -2.74
C SER A 13 2.50 -1.70 -3.36
N ASP A 14 1.74 -2.77 -3.63
CA ASP A 14 2.23 -3.95 -4.33
C ASP A 14 3.07 -3.58 -5.56
N LEU A 15 2.67 -2.55 -6.32
CA LEU A 15 3.36 -2.11 -7.55
C LEU A 15 4.71 -1.40 -7.33
N VAL A 16 5.07 -1.04 -6.10
CA VAL A 16 6.24 -0.20 -5.82
C VAL A 16 7.18 -0.79 -4.77
N VAL A 17 6.91 -2.01 -4.30
CA VAL A 17 7.85 -2.73 -3.41
C VAL A 17 8.80 -3.57 -4.25
N ILE A 18 10.11 -3.43 -4.00
CA ILE A 18 11.15 -4.06 -4.82
C ILE A 18 11.18 -5.59 -4.73
N ASP A 19 10.72 -6.18 -3.64
CA ASP A 19 10.63 -7.63 -3.44
C ASP A 19 9.37 -8.24 -4.08
N HIS A 20 8.42 -7.41 -4.49
CA HIS A 20 7.22 -7.82 -5.20
C HIS A 20 7.48 -7.77 -6.71
N VAL A 21 8.25 -8.74 -7.21
CA VAL A 21 8.62 -8.78 -8.64
C VAL A 21 7.48 -9.16 -9.58
N GLN A 22 6.40 -9.78 -9.04
CA GLN A 22 5.22 -10.18 -9.79
C GLN A 22 3.96 -9.54 -9.19
N HIS A 23 3.11 -8.98 -10.06
CA HIS A 23 1.80 -8.44 -9.68
C HIS A 23 0.69 -9.24 -10.32
N PHE A 24 -0.19 -9.76 -9.49
CA PHE A 24 -1.16 -10.76 -9.91
C PHE A 24 -2.56 -10.19 -10.06
N SER A 25 -3.23 -10.58 -11.15
CA SER A 25 -4.67 -10.47 -11.28
C SER A 25 -5.32 -11.83 -10.97
N ARG A 26 -6.63 -11.84 -10.74
CA ARG A 26 -7.38 -13.09 -10.63
C ARG A 26 -7.15 -13.97 -11.86
N LEU A 27 -7.23 -13.39 -13.06
CA LEU A 27 -7.02 -14.12 -14.32
C LEU A 27 -5.60 -14.66 -14.46
N SER A 28 -4.57 -13.90 -14.07
CA SER A 28 -3.19 -14.38 -14.18
C SER A 28 -2.88 -15.48 -13.16
N LEU A 29 -3.46 -15.43 -11.96
CA LEU A 29 -3.36 -16.53 -10.97
C LEU A 29 -4.07 -17.78 -11.45
N GLU A 30 -5.29 -17.62 -11.96
CA GLU A 30 -6.07 -18.72 -12.54
C GLU A 30 -5.31 -19.44 -13.65
N ARG A 31 -4.63 -18.67 -14.51
CA ARG A 31 -3.79 -19.21 -15.56
C ARG A 31 -2.52 -19.86 -15.02
N LEU A 32 -1.80 -19.17 -14.12
CA LEU A 32 -0.56 -19.66 -13.52
C LEU A 32 -0.75 -21.03 -12.84
N PHE A 33 -1.81 -21.17 -12.04
CA PHE A 33 -2.08 -22.41 -11.32
C PHE A 33 -2.51 -23.52 -12.28
N ALA A 34 -3.35 -23.23 -13.28
CA ALA A 34 -3.75 -24.22 -14.27
C ALA A 34 -2.56 -24.72 -15.09
N ASP A 35 -1.69 -23.81 -15.56
CA ASP A 35 -0.50 -24.15 -16.34
C ASP A 35 0.54 -24.94 -15.50
N ALA A 36 0.48 -24.80 -14.18
CA ALA A 36 1.32 -25.55 -13.24
C ALA A 36 0.71 -26.89 -12.78
N GLY A 37 -0.36 -27.37 -13.42
CA GLY A 37 -0.99 -28.67 -13.10
C GLY A 37 -1.86 -28.65 -11.84
N TYR A 38 -2.47 -27.51 -11.51
CA TYR A 38 -3.43 -27.41 -10.42
C TYR A 38 -4.89 -27.34 -10.93
N SER A 39 -5.79 -28.02 -10.21
CA SER A 39 -7.25 -28.02 -10.39
C SER A 39 -7.99 -27.53 -9.13
N ASP A 40 -9.32 -27.43 -9.18
CA ASP A 40 -10.18 -26.84 -8.11
C ASP A 40 -9.62 -25.50 -7.57
N ILE A 41 -9.22 -24.62 -8.50
CA ILE A 41 -8.60 -23.33 -8.17
C ILE A 41 -9.67 -22.39 -7.63
N ARG A 42 -9.61 -22.07 -6.34
CA ARG A 42 -10.47 -21.11 -5.65
C ARG A 42 -9.63 -19.92 -5.21
N ILE A 43 -10.06 -18.73 -5.63
CA ILE A 43 -9.39 -17.47 -5.29
C ILE A 43 -10.39 -16.59 -4.56
N ASP A 44 -10.12 -16.33 -3.28
CA ASP A 44 -10.81 -15.35 -2.47
C ASP A 44 -10.03 -14.02 -2.52
N ALA A 45 -10.72 -12.95 -2.88
CA ALA A 45 -10.16 -11.60 -3.04
C ALA A 45 -10.69 -10.59 -2.01
N GLU A 46 -11.42 -11.08 -1.00
CA GLU A 46 -12.23 -10.23 -0.11
C GLU A 46 -11.89 -10.44 1.36
N THR A 47 -11.64 -11.69 1.78
CA THR A 47 -11.40 -12.00 3.21
C THR A 47 -10.13 -11.35 3.74
N HIS A 48 -9.08 -11.25 2.93
CA HIS A 48 -7.83 -10.60 3.35
C HIS A 48 -7.75 -9.17 2.85
N ARG A 49 -7.44 -8.23 3.75
CA ARG A 49 -7.40 -6.78 3.48
C ARG A 49 -6.40 -6.31 2.41
N ALA A 50 -5.48 -7.17 1.98
CA ALA A 50 -4.37 -6.80 1.10
C ALA A 50 -3.93 -7.88 0.10
N ALA A 51 -4.58 -9.06 0.11
CA ALA A 51 -4.07 -10.24 -0.58
C ALA A 51 -5.20 -11.12 -1.11
N PHE A 52 -4.88 -11.91 -2.12
CA PHE A 52 -5.64 -13.07 -2.52
C PHE A 52 -5.34 -14.25 -1.60
N ILE A 53 -6.36 -15.02 -1.25
CA ILE A 53 -6.21 -16.35 -0.65
C ILE A 53 -6.51 -17.37 -1.75
N VAL A 54 -5.52 -18.17 -2.12
CA VAL A 54 -5.65 -19.18 -3.18
C VAL A 54 -5.60 -20.57 -2.57
N LYS A 55 -6.60 -21.39 -2.91
CA LYS A 55 -6.62 -22.83 -2.65
C LYS A 55 -6.71 -23.57 -3.98
N ALA A 56 -5.90 -24.59 -4.14
CA ALA A 56 -5.90 -25.42 -5.34
C ALA A 56 -5.37 -26.83 -5.02
N VAL A 57 -5.76 -27.83 -5.81
CA VAL A 57 -5.32 -29.22 -5.70
C VAL A 57 -4.34 -29.50 -6.83
N HIS A 58 -3.20 -30.11 -6.52
CA HIS A 58 -2.27 -30.52 -7.58
C HIS A 58 -2.82 -31.79 -8.23
N ASP A 59 -3.05 -31.72 -9.54
CA ASP A 59 -3.58 -32.80 -10.35
C ASP A 59 -2.81 -32.83 -11.68
N PRO A 60 -1.71 -33.59 -11.76
CA PRO A 60 -0.89 -33.64 -12.97
C PRO A 60 -1.61 -34.24 -14.18
N ALA A 61 -2.74 -34.94 -13.97
CA ALA A 61 -3.57 -35.48 -15.04
C ALA A 61 -4.59 -34.44 -15.56
N ALA A 62 -4.82 -33.36 -14.81
CA ALA A 62 -5.58 -32.21 -15.28
C ALA A 62 -4.76 -31.43 -16.32
N LEU A 63 -4.88 -31.84 -17.58
CA LEU A 63 -4.40 -31.04 -18.71
C LEU A 63 -5.15 -29.68 -18.75
N PRO A 64 -4.50 -28.61 -19.25
CA PRO A 64 -5.08 -27.27 -19.22
C PRO A 64 -6.21 -27.16 -20.25
N ALA A 65 -7.44 -27.49 -19.84
CA ALA A 65 -8.65 -27.21 -20.60
C ALA A 65 -9.33 -25.93 -20.12
N ARG A 66 -8.56 -24.94 -19.63
CA ARG A 66 -9.16 -23.66 -19.24
C ARG A 66 -9.32 -22.80 -20.50
N PRO A 67 -10.55 -22.36 -20.84
CA PRO A 67 -10.74 -21.47 -21.97
C PRO A 67 -9.95 -20.18 -21.74
N ALA A 68 -9.48 -19.58 -22.85
CA ALA A 68 -8.89 -18.25 -22.79
C ALA A 68 -9.90 -17.28 -22.14
N PRO A 69 -9.43 -16.31 -21.32
CA PRO A 69 -10.30 -15.28 -20.78
C PRO A 69 -10.99 -14.54 -21.92
N SER A 70 -12.23 -14.12 -21.70
CA SER A 70 -12.95 -13.35 -22.72
C SER A 70 -12.28 -11.99 -22.94
N ALA A 71 -12.52 -11.38 -24.10
CA ALA A 71 -12.05 -10.03 -24.36
C ALA A 71 -12.57 -9.01 -23.33
N ALA A 72 -13.79 -9.23 -22.81
CA ALA A 72 -14.38 -8.40 -21.77
C ALA A 72 -13.62 -8.53 -20.43
N ASP A 73 -13.32 -9.76 -20.00
CA ASP A 73 -12.58 -10.01 -18.75
C ASP A 73 -11.17 -9.40 -18.78
N LEU A 74 -10.51 -9.50 -19.94
CA LEU A 74 -9.20 -8.90 -20.18
C LEU A 74 -9.27 -7.37 -20.14
N ALA A 75 -10.26 -6.76 -20.79
CA ALA A 75 -10.45 -5.32 -20.79
C ALA A 75 -10.68 -4.80 -19.36
N GLU A 76 -11.58 -5.43 -18.60
CA GLU A 76 -11.86 -5.05 -17.21
C GLU A 76 -10.60 -5.17 -16.33
N THR A 77 -9.86 -6.27 -16.45
CA THR A 77 -8.62 -6.49 -15.71
C THR A 77 -7.58 -5.41 -16.02
N MET A 78 -7.47 -5.04 -17.30
CA MET A 78 -6.54 -4.02 -17.74
C MET A 78 -6.93 -2.62 -17.30
N ASP A 79 -8.21 -2.30 -17.30
CA ASP A 79 -8.69 -1.01 -16.84
C ASP A 79 -8.47 -0.81 -15.34
N LYS A 80 -8.69 -1.85 -14.52
CA LYS A 80 -8.34 -1.82 -13.10
C LYS A 80 -6.84 -1.62 -12.87
N ALA A 81 -5.99 -2.36 -13.61
CA ALA A 81 -4.55 -2.20 -13.51
C ALA A 81 -4.08 -0.79 -13.91
N ARG A 82 -4.61 -0.26 -15.01
CA ARG A 82 -4.32 1.12 -15.47
C ARG A 82 -4.80 2.17 -14.48
N ALA A 83 -5.94 1.96 -13.82
CA ALA A 83 -6.42 2.87 -12.79
C ALA A 83 -5.45 2.98 -11.61
N ILE A 84 -4.90 1.85 -11.15
CA ILE A 84 -3.90 1.84 -10.08
C ILE A 84 -2.58 2.46 -10.56
N ALA A 85 -2.15 2.18 -11.78
CA ALA A 85 -0.95 2.80 -12.34
C ALA A 85 -1.10 4.33 -12.44
N ARG A 86 -2.27 4.84 -12.86
CA ARG A 86 -2.57 6.28 -12.87
C ARG A 86 -2.54 6.88 -11.46
N GLN A 87 -3.03 6.16 -10.45
CA GLN A 87 -2.91 6.62 -9.06
C GLN A 87 -1.45 6.80 -8.66
N TRP A 88 -0.55 5.90 -9.05
CA TRP A 88 0.88 6.04 -8.73
C TRP A 88 1.61 7.12 -9.54
N GLN A 89 1.10 7.44 -10.74
CA GLN A 89 1.78 8.32 -11.68
C GLN A 89 2.02 9.74 -11.15
N ASP A 90 1.14 10.25 -10.28
CA ASP A 90 1.21 11.63 -9.79
C ASP A 90 1.52 11.79 -8.29
N ILE A 91 1.64 10.69 -7.53
CA ILE A 91 1.83 10.75 -6.07
C ILE A 91 3.10 11.54 -5.72
N ALA A 92 4.20 11.31 -6.44
CA ALA A 92 5.43 12.04 -6.18
C ALA A 92 5.25 13.55 -6.37
N THR A 93 4.62 13.96 -7.47
CA THR A 93 4.29 15.37 -7.75
C THR A 93 3.37 15.95 -6.69
N ARG A 94 2.38 15.20 -6.20
CA ARG A 94 1.47 15.63 -5.13
C ARG A 94 2.19 15.81 -3.79
N ILE A 95 3.13 14.92 -3.45
CA ILE A 95 3.98 15.05 -2.25
C ILE A 95 4.82 16.32 -2.34
N GLU A 96 5.51 16.52 -3.47
CA GLU A 96 6.33 17.71 -3.69
C GLU A 96 5.52 19.01 -3.66
N ALA A 97 4.31 19.01 -4.24
CA ALA A 97 3.42 20.17 -4.23
C ALA A 97 2.95 20.49 -2.79
N PHE A 98 2.63 19.48 -1.99
CA PHE A 98 2.27 19.67 -0.60
C PHE A 98 3.44 20.18 0.24
N GLU A 99 4.65 19.66 0.01
CA GLU A 99 5.88 20.14 0.66
C GLU A 99 6.16 21.62 0.31
N ALA A 100 6.05 21.98 -0.97
CA ALA A 100 6.25 23.36 -1.44
C ALA A 100 5.20 24.34 -0.89
N GLY A 101 3.96 23.88 -0.66
CA GLY A 101 2.89 24.68 -0.06
C GLY A 101 3.04 24.92 1.45
N HIS A 102 3.99 24.23 2.12
CA HIS A 102 4.23 24.35 3.56
C HIS A 102 5.72 24.60 3.85
N PRO A 103 6.30 25.72 3.35
CA PRO A 103 7.69 26.07 3.64
C PRO A 103 7.90 26.20 5.16
N ASP A 104 9.08 25.78 5.62
CA ASP A 104 9.51 25.83 7.03
C ASP A 104 8.63 25.10 8.05
N THR A 105 7.58 24.40 7.58
CA THR A 105 6.69 23.63 8.43
C THR A 105 7.30 22.28 8.74
N ARG A 106 7.58 22.03 10.02
CA ARG A 106 7.99 20.69 10.46
C ARG A 106 6.81 19.74 10.42
N CYS A 107 7.10 18.48 10.11
CA CYS A 107 6.07 17.50 9.83
C CYS A 107 6.33 16.16 10.53
N VAL A 108 5.32 15.31 10.52
CA VAL A 108 5.42 13.88 10.84
C VAL A 108 4.88 13.06 9.68
N ILE A 109 5.31 11.81 9.59
CA ILE A 109 4.75 10.83 8.67
C ILE A 109 4.02 9.76 9.48
N TYR A 110 2.71 9.61 9.28
CA TYR A 110 1.94 8.55 9.93
C TYR A 110 2.00 7.26 9.11
N GLY A 111 2.50 6.19 9.72
CA GLY A 111 2.85 4.92 9.10
C GLY A 111 4.32 4.90 8.72
N SER A 112 5.08 3.94 9.26
CA SER A 112 6.50 3.74 8.91
C SER A 112 6.68 2.61 7.88
N GLY A 113 5.60 2.11 7.29
CA GLY A 113 5.63 1.06 6.25
C GLY A 113 6.04 1.58 4.86
N VAL A 114 5.77 0.80 3.82
CA VAL A 114 6.13 1.14 2.42
C VAL A 114 5.66 2.54 2.03
N TYR A 115 4.40 2.89 2.30
CA TYR A 115 3.85 4.20 1.94
C TYR A 115 4.57 5.36 2.64
N GLY A 116 4.83 5.25 3.95
CA GLY A 116 5.58 6.28 4.69
C GLY A 116 7.03 6.39 4.23
N MET A 117 7.66 5.25 3.92
CA MET A 117 9.00 5.20 3.36
C MET A 117 9.06 5.85 1.98
N PHE A 118 8.07 5.58 1.12
CA PHE A 118 7.92 6.22 -0.18
C PHE A 118 7.85 7.74 -0.03
N ILE A 119 6.95 8.25 0.84
CA ILE A 119 6.83 9.68 1.12
C ILE A 119 8.18 10.26 1.57
N ALA A 120 8.82 9.67 2.58
CA ALA A 120 10.09 10.15 3.10
C ALA A 120 11.22 10.16 2.05
N SER A 121 11.19 9.23 1.10
CA SER A 121 12.15 9.16 0.00
C SER A 121 11.89 10.18 -1.12
N THR A 122 10.66 10.70 -1.21
CA THR A 122 10.26 11.70 -2.21
C THR A 122 10.48 13.14 -1.74
N LEU A 123 10.42 13.41 -0.43
CA LEU A 123 10.60 14.75 0.12
C LEU A 123 11.95 15.37 -0.26
N LYS A 124 11.95 16.65 -0.63
CA LYS A 124 13.15 17.42 -0.93
C LYS A 124 13.95 17.75 0.33
N ASP A 125 13.27 18.06 1.43
CA ASP A 125 13.87 18.37 2.72
C ASP A 125 13.36 17.42 3.82
N ARG A 126 13.96 16.23 3.87
CA ARG A 126 13.69 15.23 4.90
C ARG A 126 14.05 15.71 6.32
N GLY A 127 14.90 16.74 6.46
CA GLY A 127 15.27 17.31 7.76
C GLY A 127 14.09 17.92 8.53
N ARG A 128 12.97 18.19 7.84
CA ARG A 128 11.72 18.67 8.45
C ARG A 128 10.89 17.58 9.11
N VAL A 129 11.16 16.31 8.81
CA VAL A 129 10.41 15.18 9.37
C VAL A 129 10.90 14.91 10.79
N LEU A 130 10.06 15.23 11.77
CA LEU A 130 10.40 15.07 13.19
C LEU A 130 10.32 13.62 13.66
N ALA A 131 9.37 12.86 13.10
CA ALA A 131 9.14 11.47 13.46
C ALA A 131 8.29 10.75 12.41
N PHE A 132 8.47 9.44 12.32
CA PHE A 132 7.39 8.57 11.90
C PHE A 132 6.49 8.27 13.11
N LEU A 133 5.18 8.21 12.90
CA LEU A 133 4.21 7.75 13.90
C LEU A 133 3.70 6.38 13.47
N ASP A 134 3.77 5.37 14.34
CA ASP A 134 3.34 4.02 13.98
C ASP A 134 2.60 3.32 15.11
N ALA A 135 1.43 2.75 14.80
CA ALA A 135 0.61 2.04 15.77
C ALA A 135 1.25 0.72 16.23
N ASN A 136 2.18 0.14 15.47
CA ASN A 136 2.86 -1.09 15.83
C ASN A 136 3.91 -0.85 16.95
N PRO A 137 3.70 -1.35 18.18
CA PRO A 137 4.62 -1.14 19.30
C PRO A 137 6.02 -1.68 19.04
N PHE A 138 6.15 -2.74 18.23
CA PHE A 138 7.44 -3.36 17.93
C PHE A 138 8.37 -2.49 17.09
N ARG A 139 7.81 -1.46 16.43
CA ARG A 139 8.57 -0.49 15.62
C ARG A 139 8.96 0.76 16.39
N GLN A 140 8.22 1.10 17.45
CA GLN A 140 8.43 2.31 18.24
C GLN A 140 9.78 2.26 18.96
N GLY A 141 10.42 3.42 19.13
CA GLY A 141 11.76 3.54 19.71
C GLY A 141 12.91 3.13 18.78
N ARG A 142 12.61 2.66 17.56
CA ARG A 142 13.58 2.46 16.48
C ARG A 142 13.65 3.70 15.60
N GLU A 143 14.57 3.68 14.65
CA GLU A 143 14.68 4.70 13.60
C GLU A 143 14.44 4.08 12.22
N LEU A 144 13.91 4.90 11.31
CA LEU A 144 13.81 4.61 9.88
C LEU A 144 14.41 5.79 9.12
N MET A 145 15.43 5.54 8.29
CA MET A 145 16.14 6.60 7.56
C MET A 145 16.73 7.69 8.47
N GLY A 146 17.14 7.33 9.70
CA GLY A 146 17.63 8.26 10.72
C GLY A 146 16.55 9.13 11.37
N ILE A 147 15.26 8.84 11.13
CA ILE A 147 14.13 9.52 11.75
C ILE A 147 13.52 8.59 12.81
N PRO A 148 13.26 9.07 14.04
CA PRO A 148 12.68 8.23 15.10
C PRO A 148 11.25 7.79 14.78
N ILE A 149 10.91 6.58 15.19
CA ILE A 149 9.55 6.05 15.14
C ILE A 149 8.93 6.17 16.53
N LEU A 150 7.87 6.96 16.63
CA LEU A 150 7.15 7.25 17.87
C LEU A 150 5.75 6.61 17.85
N ALA A 151 5.18 6.45 19.04
CA ALA A 151 3.78 6.05 19.19
C ALA A 151 2.83 7.16 18.68
N PRO A 152 1.61 6.82 18.22
CA PRO A 152 0.65 7.81 17.70
C PRO A 152 0.28 8.93 18.68
N ASN A 153 0.36 8.68 19.99
CA ASN A 153 0.08 9.67 21.04
C ASN A 153 1.29 10.55 21.41
N ARG A 154 2.43 10.39 20.74
CA ARG A 154 3.68 11.13 20.99
C ARG A 154 3.99 12.09 19.84
N VAL A 155 2.94 12.68 19.25
CA VAL A 155 3.08 13.65 18.16
C VAL A 155 3.89 14.86 18.64
N PRO A 156 5.04 15.18 18.03
CA PRO A 156 5.86 16.32 18.44
C PRO A 156 5.10 17.65 18.38
N GLU A 157 5.35 18.53 19.36
CA GLU A 157 4.70 19.83 19.43
C GLU A 157 5.05 20.72 18.22
N ALA A 158 6.25 20.62 17.66
CA ALA A 158 6.59 21.40 16.47
C ALA A 158 5.93 20.91 15.17
N ALA A 159 5.23 19.76 15.16
CA ALA A 159 4.65 19.19 13.94
C ALA A 159 3.37 19.93 13.50
N GLY A 160 3.49 20.75 12.45
CA GLY A 160 2.38 21.50 11.83
C GLY A 160 1.74 20.79 10.63
N ALA A 161 2.40 19.78 10.07
CA ALA A 161 1.87 18.98 8.96
C ALA A 161 1.99 17.48 9.21
N VAL A 162 1.07 16.71 8.64
CA VAL A 162 1.01 15.25 8.73
C VAL A 162 0.93 14.67 7.32
N TYR A 163 1.93 13.88 6.95
CA TYR A 163 1.87 13.03 5.78
C TYR A 163 1.31 11.66 6.17
N VAL A 164 0.22 11.22 5.56
CA VAL A 164 -0.43 9.95 5.88
C VAL A 164 0.09 8.88 4.93
N GLY A 165 1.10 8.13 5.38
CA GLY A 165 1.70 6.99 4.69
C GLY A 165 1.00 5.68 5.02
N LEU A 166 -0.28 5.57 4.66
CA LEU A 166 -1.12 4.38 4.82
C LEU A 166 -1.75 3.98 3.47
N ASN A 167 -2.36 2.80 3.42
CA ASN A 167 -3.18 2.40 2.28
C ASN A 167 -4.32 3.42 2.07
N PRO A 168 -4.45 4.05 0.88
CA PRO A 168 -5.48 5.07 0.63
C PRO A 168 -6.91 4.60 0.89
N GLN A 169 -7.18 3.28 0.75
CA GLN A 169 -8.49 2.70 1.03
C GLN A 169 -8.91 2.85 2.50
N ASP A 170 -7.96 2.77 3.43
CA ASP A 170 -8.22 2.74 4.87
C ASP A 170 -7.77 4.03 5.58
N ALA A 171 -6.88 4.80 4.95
CA ALA A 171 -6.12 5.90 5.56
C ALA A 171 -7.00 6.90 6.30
N ARG A 172 -8.08 7.38 5.67
CA ARG A 172 -8.98 8.38 6.28
C ARG A 172 -9.67 7.85 7.52
N GLY A 173 -10.18 6.62 7.48
CA GLY A 173 -10.85 5.99 8.61
C GLY A 173 -9.90 5.77 9.79
N ILE A 174 -8.67 5.29 9.51
CA ILE A 174 -7.65 5.10 10.54
C ILE A 174 -7.27 6.44 11.17
N ILE A 175 -6.96 7.47 10.37
CA ILE A 175 -6.51 8.77 10.87
C ILE A 175 -7.60 9.50 11.66
N ALA A 176 -8.87 9.35 11.28
CA ALA A 176 -9.98 9.89 12.06
C ALA A 176 -10.01 9.35 13.51
N GLY A 177 -9.54 8.11 13.72
CA GLY A 177 -9.46 7.48 15.05
C GLY A 177 -8.22 7.87 15.88
N VAL A 178 -7.28 8.65 15.35
CA VAL A 178 -6.04 9.02 16.06
C VAL A 178 -6.19 10.41 16.68
N ALA A 179 -6.75 10.48 17.89
CA ALA A 179 -7.06 11.73 18.58
C ALA A 179 -5.89 12.74 18.60
N ALA A 180 -4.67 12.29 18.92
CA ALA A 180 -3.50 13.15 19.07
C ALA A 180 -3.11 13.95 17.80
N LEU A 181 -3.52 13.48 16.61
CA LEU A 181 -3.32 14.20 15.34
C LEU A 181 -4.30 15.37 15.18
N HIS A 182 -5.40 15.37 15.94
CA HIS A 182 -6.49 16.34 15.87
C HIS A 182 -6.56 17.29 17.07
N ASP A 183 -5.73 17.09 18.11
CA ASP A 183 -5.66 17.96 19.29
C ASP A 183 -5.42 19.46 18.96
N ARG A 184 -4.96 19.75 17.74
CA ARG A 184 -4.78 21.09 17.20
C ARG A 184 -4.78 21.09 15.67
N PRO A 185 -4.99 22.26 15.04
CA PRO A 185 -4.96 22.37 13.58
C PRO A 185 -3.63 21.92 13.00
N ARG A 186 -3.69 21.06 11.99
CA ARG A 186 -2.55 20.59 11.19
C ARG A 186 -2.98 20.44 9.75
N SER A 187 -2.04 20.63 8.83
CA SER A 187 -2.26 20.30 7.42
C SER A 187 -2.07 18.80 7.19
N PHE A 188 -2.94 18.18 6.40
CA PHE A 188 -2.85 16.75 6.10
C PHE A 188 -2.63 16.49 4.62
N PHE A 189 -1.65 15.65 4.33
CA PHE A 189 -1.48 15.02 3.03
C PHE A 189 -1.90 13.55 3.13
N TYR A 190 -2.77 13.10 2.23
CA TYR A 190 -3.11 11.69 2.07
C TYR A 190 -2.55 11.21 0.75
N LEU A 191 -1.83 10.09 0.79
CA LEU A 191 -1.37 9.38 -0.40
C LEU A 191 -2.58 8.96 -1.26
#